data_AF-A0A7X7TES0-F1
#
_entry.id   AF-A0A7X7TES0-F1
#
_cell.length_a   1.000
_cell.length_b   1.000
_cell.length_c   1.000
_cell.angle_alpha   90.00
_cell.angle_beta   90.00
_cell.angle_gamma   90.00
#
_symmetry.space_group_name_H-M   'P 1'
#
loop_
_entity.id
_entity.type
_entity.pdbx_description
1 polymer ?
#
loop_
_entity_poly.entity_id
_entity_poly.type
_entity_poly.pdbx_seq_one_letter_code
_entity_poly.pdbx_strand_id
1 'polypeptide(L)'
;MLVKTNVRKFVQDMETIMREAAKIARVKKLVKKRSQLMKKVNLLDQKIGGLLESRGRKAKGSSAGKLPAPKPGSGPFKLCKVMSSRPMMRKEIAKKTGLTEGTIKFYLRKYACFKLAGWGKGYIYEKPKGQ
;
A
#
# COMPACT_ATOMS: atom_id res chain seq x y z
N MET A 1 -41.22 -26.31 -52.58
CA MET A 1 -40.87 -26.32 -51.13
C MET A 1 -39.56 -25.60 -50.81
N LEU A 2 -38.59 -25.49 -51.72
CA LEU A 2 -37.26 -24.88 -51.48
C LEU A 2 -37.24 -23.39 -51.05
N VAL A 3 -38.24 -22.59 -51.47
CA VAL A 3 -38.28 -21.15 -51.13
C VAL A 3 -38.55 -20.91 -49.64
N LYS A 4 -39.41 -21.73 -49.02
CA LYS A 4 -39.76 -21.59 -47.58
C LYS A 4 -38.59 -21.92 -46.66
N THR A 5 -37.72 -22.85 -47.06
CA THR A 5 -36.52 -23.24 -46.31
C THR A 5 -35.45 -22.17 -46.33
N ASN A 6 -35.25 -21.47 -47.45
CA ASN A 6 -34.28 -20.37 -47.56
C ASN A 6 -34.68 -19.15 -46.74
N VAL A 7 -35.97 -18.82 -46.72
CA VAL A 7 -36.51 -17.73 -45.89
C VAL A 7 -36.34 -18.03 -44.40
N ARG A 8 -36.60 -19.26 -43.97
CA ARG A 8 -36.47 -19.65 -42.55
C ARG A 8 -35.02 -19.61 -42.06
N LYS A 9 -34.06 -20.03 -42.90
CA LYS A 9 -32.62 -19.94 -42.59
C LYS A 9 -32.15 -18.49 -42.49
N PHE A 10 -32.57 -17.64 -43.44
CA PHE A 10 -32.25 -16.21 -43.42
C PHE A 10 -32.74 -15.50 -42.14
N VAL A 11 -33.95 -15.82 -41.68
CA VAL A 11 -34.51 -15.26 -40.43
C VAL A 11 -33.69 -15.71 -39.21
N GLN A 12 -33.29 -17.00 -39.14
CA GLN A 12 -32.43 -17.49 -38.06
C GLN A 12 -31.04 -16.84 -38.06
N ASP A 13 -30.43 -16.65 -39.23
CA ASP A 13 -29.14 -15.98 -39.36
C ASP A 13 -29.24 -14.52 -38.90
N MET A 14 -30.31 -13.81 -39.29
CA MET A 14 -30.60 -12.44 -38.84
C MET A 14 -30.78 -12.34 -37.32
N GLU A 15 -31.54 -13.25 -36.71
CA GLU A 15 -31.70 -13.28 -35.25
C GLU A 15 -30.37 -13.50 -34.53
N THR A 16 -29.50 -14.34 -35.09
CA THR A 16 -28.18 -14.62 -34.53
C THR A 16 -27.29 -13.38 -34.59
N ILE A 17 -27.25 -12.72 -35.74
CA ILE A 17 -26.52 -11.45 -35.93
C ILE A 17 -27.02 -10.38 -34.95
N MET A 18 -28.34 -10.25 -34.75
CA MET A 18 -28.90 -9.28 -33.80
C MET A 18 -28.49 -9.57 -32.35
N ARG A 19 -28.48 -10.85 -31.94
CA ARG A 19 -28.03 -11.25 -30.59
C ARG A 19 -26.53 -10.97 -30.41
N GLU A 20 -25.71 -11.21 -31.42
CA GLU A 20 -24.28 -10.91 -31.38
C GLU A 20 -24.00 -9.40 -31.36
N ALA A 21 -24.73 -8.62 -32.15
CA ALA A 21 -24.65 -7.15 -32.13
C ALA A 21 -24.97 -6.58 -30.73
N ALA A 22 -25.98 -7.13 -30.05
CA ALA A 22 -26.31 -6.75 -28.68
C ALA A 22 -25.19 -7.08 -27.68
N LYS A 23 -24.55 -8.25 -27.82
CA LYS A 23 -23.37 -8.64 -27.01
C LYS A 23 -22.21 -7.68 -27.26
N ILE A 24 -21.91 -7.35 -28.52
CA ILE A 24 -20.85 -6.41 -28.89
C ILE A 24 -21.11 -5.01 -28.31
N ALA A 25 -22.35 -4.52 -28.37
CA ALA A 25 -22.73 -3.25 -27.76
C ALA A 25 -22.48 -3.24 -26.24
N ARG A 26 -22.78 -4.35 -25.55
CA ARG A 26 -22.50 -4.51 -24.12
C ARG A 26 -21.00 -4.51 -23.82
N VAL A 27 -20.21 -5.22 -24.62
CA VAL A 27 -18.74 -5.22 -24.50
C VAL A 27 -18.17 -3.81 -24.70
N LYS A 28 -18.63 -3.07 -25.72
CA LYS A 28 -18.21 -1.68 -25.95
C LYS A 28 -18.49 -0.77 -24.73
N LYS A 29 -19.66 -0.91 -24.09
CA LYS A 29 -19.99 -0.18 -22.85
C LYS A 29 -19.04 -0.55 -21.71
N LEU A 30 -18.74 -1.83 -21.52
CA LEU A 30 -17.82 -2.30 -20.49
C LEU A 30 -16.38 -1.81 -20.72
N VAL A 31 -15.91 -1.81 -21.97
CA VAL A 31 -14.59 -1.27 -22.34
C VAL A 31 -14.50 0.23 -22.04
N LYS A 32 -15.55 1.00 -22.34
CA LYS A 32 -15.62 2.44 -21.99
C LYS A 32 -15.54 2.65 -20.47
N LYS A 33 -16.27 1.84 -19.69
CA LYS A 33 -16.23 1.88 -18.22
C LYS A 33 -14.85 1.52 -17.68
N ARG A 34 -14.21 0.48 -18.24
CA ARG A 34 -12.83 0.09 -17.91
C ARG A 34 -11.85 1.23 -18.16
N SER A 35 -11.93 1.88 -19.32
CA SER A 35 -11.06 3.01 -19.67
C SER A 35 -11.22 4.18 -18.68
N GLN A 36 -12.46 4.52 -18.30
CA GLN A 36 -12.73 5.55 -17.29
C GLN A 36 -12.16 5.21 -15.91
N LEU A 37 -12.29 3.95 -15.48
CA LEU A 37 -11.72 3.48 -14.21
C LEU A 37 -10.20 3.55 -14.23
N MET A 38 -9.56 3.12 -15.33
CA MET A 38 -8.10 3.21 -15.47
C MET A 38 -7.60 4.65 -15.39
N LYS A 39 -8.32 5.63 -15.96
CA LYS A 39 -7.98 7.05 -15.79
C LYS A 39 -8.03 7.49 -14.32
N LYS A 40 -9.02 7.02 -13.56
CA LYS A 40 -9.13 7.32 -12.12
C LYS A 40 -8.01 6.66 -11.32
N VAL A 41 -7.66 5.40 -11.63
CA VAL A 41 -6.53 4.70 -11.01
C VAL A 41 -5.23 5.47 -11.27
N ASN A 42 -4.94 5.83 -12.53
CA ASN A 42 -3.74 6.61 -12.86
C ASN A 42 -3.68 7.95 -12.11
N LEU A 43 -4.82 8.63 -11.94
CA LEU A 43 -4.89 9.88 -11.19
C LEU A 43 -4.66 9.67 -9.68
N LEU A 44 -5.13 8.55 -9.12
CA LEU A 44 -4.82 8.17 -7.75
C LEU A 44 -3.33 7.84 -7.60
N ASP A 45 -2.74 7.11 -8.54
CA ASP A 45 -1.31 6.78 -8.53
C ASP A 45 -0.45 8.05 -8.64
N GLN A 46 -0.84 9.02 -9.47
CA GLN A 46 -0.18 10.32 -9.55
C GLN A 46 -0.30 11.09 -8.23
N LYS A 47 -1.47 11.08 -7.58
CA LYS A 47 -1.65 11.71 -6.26
C LYS A 47 -0.80 11.03 -5.18
N ILE A 48 -0.74 9.70 -5.18
CA ILE A 48 0.11 8.93 -4.28
C ILE A 48 1.57 9.26 -4.53
N GLY A 49 2.01 9.26 -5.78
CA GLY A 49 3.35 9.68 -6.20
C GLY A 49 3.67 11.09 -5.73
N GLY A 50 2.78 12.06 -5.95
CA GLY A 50 2.93 13.43 -5.48
C GLY A 50 2.98 13.55 -3.95
N LEU A 51 2.20 12.76 -3.21
CA LEU A 51 2.27 12.69 -1.75
C LEU A 51 3.57 12.07 -1.26
N LEU A 52 4.07 11.03 -1.93
CA LEU A 52 5.35 10.41 -1.61
C LEU A 52 6.53 11.34 -1.94
N GLU A 53 6.48 12.04 -3.07
CA GLU A 53 7.49 13.03 -3.46
C GLU A 53 7.48 14.25 -2.55
N SER A 54 6.30 14.80 -2.21
CA SER A 54 6.21 15.92 -1.26
C SER A 54 6.66 15.50 0.15
N ARG A 55 6.43 14.26 0.56
CA ARG A 55 6.97 13.69 1.80
C ARG A 55 8.48 13.41 1.73
N GLY A 56 9.00 13.11 0.53
CA GLY A 56 10.43 12.98 0.25
C GLY A 56 11.16 14.32 0.22
N ARG A 57 10.54 15.38 -0.33
CA ARG A 57 11.09 16.75 -0.38
C ARG A 57 11.02 17.46 0.98
N LYS A 58 10.10 17.07 1.88
CA LYS A 58 10.10 17.50 3.30
C LYS A 58 11.02 16.68 4.22
N ALA A 59 11.82 15.75 3.68
CA ALA A 59 12.85 15.04 4.44
C ALA A 59 14.22 15.78 4.47
N LYS A 60 14.27 17.03 4.00
CA LYS A 60 15.35 17.98 4.27
C LYS A 60 14.78 19.08 5.18
N GLY A 61 15.13 19.04 6.47
CA GLY A 61 14.97 20.22 7.33
C GLY A 61 13.84 20.23 8.35
N SER A 62 13.44 19.09 8.92
CA SER A 62 12.79 19.13 10.24
C SER A 62 13.56 18.30 11.25
N SER A 63 14.52 18.96 11.88
CA SER A 63 14.85 18.81 13.30
C SER A 63 13.63 19.08 14.22
N ALA A 64 12.42 18.69 13.81
CA ALA A 64 11.30 18.55 14.71
C ALA A 64 11.64 17.35 15.59
N GLY A 65 11.89 17.62 16.87
CA GLY A 65 12.39 16.66 17.85
C GLY A 65 11.71 15.30 17.72
N LYS A 66 12.50 14.24 17.92
CA LYS A 66 11.99 12.87 17.95
C LYS A 66 10.74 12.81 18.82
N LEU A 67 9.72 12.10 18.38
CA LEU A 67 8.46 12.00 19.12
C LEU A 67 8.69 11.36 20.49
N PRO A 68 7.87 11.72 21.50
CA PRO A 68 7.90 11.06 22.81
C PRO A 68 7.55 9.58 22.68
N ALA A 69 7.82 8.78 23.72
CA ALA A 69 7.65 7.33 23.68
C ALA A 69 6.29 6.89 23.10
N PRO A 70 6.26 5.82 22.29
CA PRO A 70 5.05 5.38 21.62
C PRO A 70 3.99 4.93 22.64
N LYS A 71 2.72 5.23 22.34
CA LYS A 71 1.57 4.87 23.18
C LYS A 71 1.43 3.35 23.33
N PRO A 72 1.04 2.84 24.51
CA PRO A 72 0.68 1.43 24.70
C PRO A 72 -0.31 0.94 23.63
N GLY A 73 -0.13 -0.27 23.14
CA GLY A 73 -0.98 -0.87 22.10
C GLY A 73 -0.68 -0.45 20.66
N SER A 74 0.18 0.55 20.43
CA SER A 74 0.58 0.97 19.08
C SER A 74 1.61 0.02 18.45
N GLY A 75 1.69 -0.02 17.11
CA GLY A 75 2.72 -0.78 16.38
C GLY A 75 4.16 -0.54 16.87
N PRO A 76 4.62 0.72 17.05
CA PRO A 76 5.94 1.00 17.59
C PRO A 76 6.13 0.61 19.07
N PHE A 77 5.06 0.49 19.86
CA PHE A 77 5.14 0.01 21.24
C PHE A 77 5.61 -1.45 21.33
N LYS A 78 5.44 -2.23 20.26
CA LYS A 78 6.04 -3.57 20.16
C LYS A 78 7.56 -3.53 20.29
N LEU A 79 8.21 -2.47 19.79
CA LEU A 79 9.66 -2.29 19.95
C LEU A 79 10.01 -2.00 21.42
N CYS A 80 9.22 -1.20 22.14
CA CYS A 80 9.44 -0.94 23.57
C CYS A 80 9.31 -2.21 24.44
N LYS A 81 8.44 -3.16 24.05
CA LYS A 81 8.32 -4.45 24.76
C LYS A 81 9.50 -5.38 24.50
N VAL A 82 9.99 -5.39 23.27
CA VAL A 82 11.04 -6.33 22.82
C VAL A 82 12.44 -5.81 23.13
N MET A 83 12.65 -4.50 22.98
CA MET A 83 13.93 -3.85 23.21
C MET A 83 14.06 -3.48 24.69
N SER A 84 15.20 -3.77 25.28
CA SER A 84 15.54 -3.42 26.66
C SER A 84 16.79 -2.53 26.68
N SER A 85 17.43 -2.41 27.84
CA SER A 85 18.75 -1.81 27.99
C SER A 85 19.86 -2.56 27.23
N ARG A 86 19.62 -3.83 26.84
CA ARG A 86 20.57 -4.59 26.02
C ARG A 86 20.46 -4.17 24.55
N PRO A 87 21.57 -3.81 23.89
CA PRO A 87 21.57 -3.47 22.49
C PRO A 87 21.09 -4.63 21.60
N MET A 88 20.21 -4.33 20.64
CA MET A 88 19.70 -5.31 19.66
C MET A 88 19.84 -4.82 18.23
N MET A 89 20.11 -5.73 17.31
CA MET A 89 20.16 -5.42 15.89
C MET A 89 18.76 -5.35 15.25
N ARG A 90 18.63 -4.60 14.16
CA ARG A 90 17.35 -4.48 13.41
C ARG A 90 16.78 -5.84 12.98
N LYS A 91 17.65 -6.77 12.56
CA LYS A 91 17.28 -8.14 12.21
C LYS A 91 16.67 -8.92 13.39
N GLU A 92 17.23 -8.75 14.58
CA GLU A 92 16.73 -9.42 15.79
C GLU A 92 15.41 -8.84 16.25
N ILE A 93 15.28 -7.50 16.18
CA ILE A 93 14.03 -6.80 16.46
C ILE A 93 12.94 -7.27 15.49
N ALA A 94 13.27 -7.44 14.20
CA ALA A 94 12.33 -7.94 13.18
C ALA A 94 11.81 -9.34 13.53
N LYS A 95 12.70 -10.28 13.87
CA LYS A 95 12.33 -11.64 14.27
C LYS A 95 11.39 -11.65 15.47
N LYS A 96 11.66 -10.83 16.48
CA LYS A 96 10.87 -10.80 17.73
C LYS A 96 9.55 -10.03 17.62
N THR A 97 9.47 -9.02 16.76
CA THR A 97 8.28 -8.18 16.62
C THR A 97 7.36 -8.58 15.48
N GLY A 98 7.85 -9.41 14.54
CA GLY A 98 7.16 -9.74 13.29
C GLY A 98 7.04 -8.57 12.32
N LEU A 99 7.78 -7.48 12.56
CA LEU A 99 7.77 -6.28 11.73
C LEU A 99 8.92 -6.32 10.70
N THR A 100 8.70 -5.67 9.55
CA THR A 100 9.74 -5.55 8.52
C THR A 100 10.87 -4.63 8.98
N GLU A 101 12.11 -4.89 8.52
CA GLU A 101 13.27 -4.07 8.87
C GLU A 101 13.11 -2.59 8.49
N GLY A 102 12.38 -2.30 7.40
CA GLY A 102 12.06 -0.93 6.99
C GLY A 102 11.16 -0.21 7.99
N THR A 103 10.13 -0.90 8.49
CA THR A 103 9.21 -0.38 9.53
C THR A 103 9.97 -0.11 10.82
N ILE A 104 10.85 -1.04 11.22
CA ILE A 104 11.70 -0.87 12.41
C ILE A 104 12.63 0.31 12.25
N LYS A 105 13.33 0.43 11.10
CA LYS A 105 14.21 1.57 10.80
C LYS A 105 13.46 2.89 10.90
N PHE A 106 12.22 2.94 10.43
CA PHE A 106 11.36 4.13 10.54
C PHE A 106 11.02 4.45 12.01
N TYR A 107 10.57 3.47 12.80
CA TYR A 107 10.24 3.68 14.21
C TYR A 107 11.45 4.10 15.05
N LEU A 108 12.61 3.46 14.85
CA LEU A 108 13.86 3.80 15.55
C LEU A 108 14.32 5.24 15.28
N ARG A 109 14.05 5.77 14.08
CA ARG A 109 14.36 7.17 13.73
C ARG A 109 13.34 8.15 14.26
N LYS A 110 12.07 7.72 14.38
CA LYS A 110 10.93 8.59 14.70
C LYS A 110 10.77 8.88 16.19
N TYR A 111 11.13 7.96 17.08
CA TYR A 111 10.88 8.05 18.52
C TYR A 111 12.16 8.30 19.35
N ALA A 112 12.05 9.16 20.36
CA ALA A 112 13.17 9.62 21.19
C ALA A 112 13.77 8.52 22.08
N CYS A 113 12.92 7.60 22.53
CA CYS A 113 13.26 6.51 23.43
C CYS A 113 14.15 5.44 22.80
N PHE A 114 14.35 5.44 21.48
CA PHE A 114 15.26 4.52 20.82
C PHE A 114 16.58 5.23 20.49
N LYS A 115 17.67 4.70 21.03
CA LYS A 115 19.03 5.23 20.83
C LYS A 115 19.95 4.16 20.27
N LEU A 116 20.97 4.60 19.52
CA LEU A 116 22.08 3.74 19.15
C LEU A 116 22.97 3.56 20.37
N ALA A 117 23.31 2.31 20.70
CA ALA A 117 24.22 2.00 21.81
C ALA A 117 25.70 2.24 21.45
N GLY A 118 26.01 2.42 20.17
CA GLY A 118 27.36 2.58 19.65
C GLY A 118 27.44 2.08 18.21
N TRP A 119 28.50 2.47 17.50
CA TRP A 119 28.73 2.02 16.12
C TRP A 119 28.81 0.49 16.08
N GLY A 120 28.00 -0.14 15.22
CA GLY A 120 27.92 -1.62 15.13
C GLY A 120 27.20 -2.35 16.28
N LYS A 121 26.85 -1.68 17.39
CA LYS A 121 26.28 -2.34 18.59
C LYS A 121 24.75 -2.46 18.58
N GLY A 122 24.06 -1.82 17.64
CA GLY A 122 22.59 -1.88 17.53
C GLY A 122 21.87 -0.78 18.32
N TYR A 123 20.61 -1.05 18.69
CA TYR A 123 19.71 -0.07 19.31
C TYR A 123 19.27 -0.52 20.70
N ILE A 124 19.11 0.46 21.59
CA ILE A 124 18.57 0.30 22.94
C ILE A 124 17.28 1.07 23.08
N TYR A 125 16.44 0.60 24.00
CA TYR A 125 15.29 1.34 24.47
C TYR A 125 15.60 1.96 25.83
N GLU A 126 15.55 3.29 25.88
CA GLU A 126 15.60 4.05 27.11
C GLU A 126 14.17 4.41 27.53
N LYS A 127 13.73 3.85 28.67
CA LYS A 127 12.45 4.21 29.25
C LYS A 127 12.49 5.69 29.67
N PRO A 128 11.52 6.53 29.25
CA PRO A 128 11.46 7.91 29.71
C PRO A 128 11.35 7.95 31.23
N LYS A 129 12.16 8.79 31.88
CA LYS A 129 12.02 9.08 33.31
C LYS A 129 10.80 10.00 33.46
N GLY A 130 9.66 9.48 33.90
CA GLY A 130 8.45 10.27 34.14
C GLY A 130 7.13 9.70 33.60
N GLN A 131 7.01 8.37 33.46
CA GLN A 131 5.76 7.68 33.15
C GLN A 131 5.51 6.56 34.15
#